data_AF-A0A7C3QM01-F1
#
_entry.id   AF-A0A7C3QM01-F1
#
_cell.length_a   1.000
_cell.length_b   1.000
_cell.length_c   1.000
_cell.angle_alpha   90.00
_cell.angle_beta   90.00
_cell.angle_gamma   90.00
#
_symmetry.space_group_name_H-M   'P 1'
#
loop_
_entity.id
_entity.type
_entity.pdbx_description
1 polymer ?
#
loop_
_entity_poly.entity_id
_entity_poly.type
_entity_poly.pdbx_seq_one_letter_code
_entity_poly.pdbx_strand_id
1 'polypeptide(L)'
;MVPDVLGAAGYGDYVSWWKLLPPLLVFLLWTRLITWVDKDSEDAHIPRQATNLIAVAGLVAALIAFLAMPSFAIAMLVFVFVLLLEMAAYLFVRHQKVGLDDLVKSLKDSFQGKGGKSSKEVTSTEGEVVMVVGGRPIAAPDDESAERGPYEVVQSVLSIPLRKRAERVEVLPTPDGNAIVRYYTDGYPYSLRTLSKAEAAAG
;
A
#
# COMPACT_ATOMS: atom_id res chain seq x y z
N MET A 1 24.69 62.83 0.01
CA MET A 1 23.30 62.31 0.05
C MET A 1 23.37 60.88 -0.44
N VAL A 2 23.52 59.93 0.48
CA VAL A 2 23.38 58.49 0.17
C VAL A 2 21.91 58.20 0.41
N PRO A 3 21.13 57.78 -0.60
CA PRO A 3 19.73 57.46 -0.36
C PRO A 3 19.65 56.24 0.54
N ASP A 4 18.82 56.34 1.58
CA ASP A 4 18.40 55.26 2.48
C ASP A 4 17.77 54.11 1.69
N VAL A 5 18.60 53.25 1.09
CA VAL A 5 18.17 52.00 0.44
C VAL A 5 17.91 50.86 1.43
N LEU A 6 18.01 51.12 2.74
CA LEU A 6 17.78 50.13 3.79
C LEU A 6 16.46 50.32 4.55
N GLY A 7 15.70 51.39 4.28
CA GLY A 7 14.49 51.74 5.05
C GLY A 7 13.14 51.40 4.39
N ALA A 8 13.13 50.91 3.14
CA ALA A 8 11.90 50.67 2.38
C ALA A 8 11.47 49.19 2.33
N ALA A 9 12.04 48.33 3.17
CA ALA A 9 11.45 47.02 3.45
C ALA A 9 10.20 47.24 4.31
N GLY A 10 9.12 47.74 3.68
CA GLY A 10 7.80 47.76 4.28
C GLY A 10 7.54 46.38 4.86
N TYR A 11 7.28 46.33 6.17
CA TYR A 11 7.07 45.11 6.95
C TYR A 11 6.47 44.00 6.09
N GLY A 12 7.31 43.02 5.73
CA GLY A 12 7.01 42.06 4.70
C GLY A 12 5.69 41.35 5.01
N ASP A 13 4.84 41.24 4.00
CA ASP A 13 3.50 40.65 4.13
C ASP A 13 3.53 39.21 4.70
N TYR A 14 4.71 38.56 4.68
CA TYR A 14 5.01 37.23 5.20
C TYR A 14 5.37 37.19 6.70
N VAL A 15 5.71 38.32 7.32
CA VAL A 15 6.20 38.38 8.71
C VAL A 15 5.02 38.46 9.67
N SER A 16 4.27 37.37 9.81
CA SER A 16 3.34 37.21 10.91
C SER A 16 3.14 35.74 11.28
N TRP A 17 3.16 35.46 12.58
CA TRP A 17 3.06 34.08 13.10
C TRP A 17 1.78 33.37 12.63
N TRP A 18 0.67 34.10 12.53
CA TRP A 18 -0.60 33.53 12.09
C TRP A 18 -0.65 33.25 10.58
N LYS A 19 0.09 33.99 9.73
CA LYS A 19 0.20 33.68 8.29
C LYS A 19 1.09 32.47 7.99
N LEU A 20 1.86 31.98 8.97
CA LEU A 20 2.58 30.72 8.83
C LEU A 20 1.66 29.49 8.97
N LEU A 21 0.53 29.63 9.66
CA LEU A 21 -0.38 28.49 9.88
C LEU A 21 -1.00 27.96 8.57
N PRO A 22 -1.57 28.78 7.67
CA PRO A 22 -2.15 28.28 6.43
C PRO A 22 -1.19 27.49 5.54
N PRO A 23 0.01 28.00 5.16
CA PRO A 23 0.94 27.23 4.33
C PRO A 23 1.44 25.98 5.05
N LEU A 24 1.61 26.02 6.38
CA LEU A 24 1.96 24.84 7.17
C LEU A 24 0.87 23.77 7.12
N LEU A 25 -0.41 24.14 7.26
CA LEU A 25 -1.53 23.21 7.16
C LEU A 25 -1.62 22.59 5.77
N VAL A 26 -1.45 23.39 4.72
CA VAL A 26 -1.42 22.88 3.33
C VAL A 26 -0.22 21.96 3.11
N PHE A 27 0.95 22.30 3.63
CA PHE A 27 2.15 21.45 3.57
C PHE A 27 1.94 20.10 4.27
N LEU A 28 1.37 20.10 5.48
CA LEU A 28 1.06 18.87 6.22
C LEU A 28 0.00 18.04 5.48
N LEU A 29 -1.02 18.68 4.91
CA LEU A 29 -2.01 18.01 4.07
C LEU A 29 -1.36 17.40 2.82
N TRP A 30 -0.48 18.13 2.14
CA TRP A 30 0.20 17.66 0.94
C TRP A 30 1.11 16.47 1.23
N THR A 31 1.95 16.55 2.26
CA THR A 31 2.80 15.41 2.68
C THR A 31 1.97 14.19 3.08
N ARG A 32 0.81 14.41 3.73
CA ARG A 32 -0.16 13.35 4.02
C ARG A 32 -0.75 12.73 2.75
N LEU A 33 -1.03 13.54 1.73
CA LEU A 33 -1.50 13.08 0.41
C LEU A 33 -0.41 12.31 -0.34
N ILE A 34 0.84 12.77 -0.34
CA ILE A 34 1.98 12.03 -0.94
C ILE A 34 2.09 10.63 -0.34
N THR A 35 1.94 10.52 0.99
CA THR A 35 1.97 9.21 1.66
C THR A 35 0.80 8.31 1.27
N TRP A 36 -0.37 8.89 0.96
CA TRP A 36 -1.50 8.13 0.44
C TRP A 36 -1.28 7.72 -1.01
N VAL A 37 -0.80 8.65 -1.86
CA VAL A 37 -0.45 8.39 -3.27
C VAL A 37 0.61 7.29 -3.38
N ASP A 38 1.61 7.25 -2.50
CA ASP A 38 2.65 6.21 -2.53
C ASP A 38 2.07 4.79 -2.33
N LYS A 39 1.14 4.65 -1.38
CA LYS A 39 0.46 3.38 -1.10
C LYS A 39 -0.52 3.02 -2.22
N ASP A 40 -1.34 3.97 -2.62
CA ASP A 40 -2.33 3.76 -3.69
C ASP A 40 -1.66 3.49 -5.04
N SER A 41 -0.46 4.03 -5.29
CA SER A 41 0.35 3.71 -6.48
C SER A 41 0.82 2.25 -6.52
N GLU A 42 1.05 1.62 -5.36
CA GLU A 42 1.34 0.19 -5.27
C GLU A 42 0.14 -0.64 -5.73
N ASP A 43 -1.03 -0.35 -5.17
CA ASP A 43 -2.29 -1.02 -5.49
C ASP A 43 -2.69 -0.79 -6.96
N ALA A 44 -2.46 0.43 -7.47
CA ALA A 44 -2.76 0.84 -8.85
C ALA A 44 -1.69 0.43 -9.87
N HIS A 45 -0.61 -0.26 -9.46
CA HIS A 45 0.50 -0.67 -10.32
C HIS A 45 1.15 0.50 -11.09
N ILE A 46 1.20 1.68 -10.49
CA ILE A 46 1.86 2.88 -11.01
C ILE A 46 3.29 2.90 -10.44
N PRO A 47 4.32 3.28 -11.23
CA PRO A 47 5.70 3.32 -10.75
C PRO A 47 5.85 4.26 -9.55
N ARG A 48 5.90 3.66 -8.34
CA ARG A 48 5.93 4.37 -7.05
C ARG A 48 7.08 5.37 -6.95
N GLN A 49 8.29 4.94 -7.29
CA GLN A 49 9.49 5.78 -7.20
C GLN A 49 9.38 7.05 -8.06
N ALA A 50 8.92 6.90 -9.30
CA ALA A 50 8.74 8.04 -10.21
C ALA A 50 7.62 8.97 -9.72
N THR A 51 6.50 8.41 -9.28
CA THR A 51 5.34 9.17 -8.79
C THR A 51 5.68 9.96 -7.53
N ASN A 52 6.35 9.32 -6.56
CA ASN A 52 6.78 9.97 -5.33
C ASN A 52 7.86 11.03 -5.60
N LEU A 53 8.81 10.76 -6.49
CA LEU A 53 9.83 11.75 -6.88
C LEU A 53 9.18 12.99 -7.51
N ILE A 54 8.23 12.81 -8.43
CA ILE A 54 7.49 13.91 -9.05
C ILE A 54 6.73 14.70 -7.99
N ALA A 55 6.05 14.02 -7.06
CA ALA A 55 5.24 14.67 -6.05
C ALA A 55 6.08 15.48 -5.04
N VAL A 56 7.21 14.92 -4.60
CA VAL A 56 8.15 15.64 -3.72
C VAL A 56 8.82 16.80 -4.48
N ALA A 57 9.20 16.60 -5.74
CA ALA A 57 9.75 17.68 -6.57
C ALA A 57 8.74 18.82 -6.78
N GLY A 58 7.47 18.48 -7.00
CA GLY A 58 6.36 19.43 -7.11
C GLY A 58 6.16 20.24 -5.83
N LEU A 59 6.15 19.57 -4.67
CA LEU A 59 6.10 20.22 -3.36
C LEU A 59 7.27 21.21 -3.15
N VAL A 60 8.51 20.79 -3.45
CA VAL A 60 9.69 21.65 -3.31
C VAL A 60 9.62 22.84 -4.27
N ALA A 61 9.26 22.60 -5.54
CA ALA A 61 9.10 23.67 -6.52
C ALA A 61 8.00 24.67 -6.10
N ALA A 62 6.88 24.19 -5.57
CA ALA A 62 5.80 25.02 -5.07
C ALA A 62 6.22 25.85 -3.85
N LEU A 63 7.03 25.29 -2.95
CA LEU A 63 7.60 26.03 -1.81
C LEU A 63 8.56 27.14 -2.27
N ILE A 64 9.43 26.85 -3.25
CA ILE A 64 10.33 27.86 -3.83
C ILE A 64 9.50 28.97 -4.49
N ALA A 65 8.49 28.61 -5.29
CA ALA A 65 7.59 29.56 -5.92
C ALA A 65 6.83 30.41 -4.88
N PHE A 66 6.35 29.79 -3.79
CA PHE A 66 5.67 30.49 -2.70
C PHE A 66 6.55 31.58 -2.06
N LEU A 67 7.83 31.27 -1.81
CA LEU A 67 8.80 32.19 -1.21
C LEU A 67 9.28 33.28 -2.18
N ALA A 68 9.26 33.02 -3.48
CA ALA A 68 9.66 33.98 -4.51
C ALA A 68 8.56 35.00 -4.84
N MET A 69 7.32 34.74 -4.45
CA MET A 69 6.19 35.62 -4.75
C MET A 69 6.18 36.87 -3.85
N PRO A 70 5.80 38.04 -4.38
CA PRO A 70 5.79 39.28 -3.62
C PRO A 70 4.56 39.44 -2.71
N SER A 71 3.49 38.68 -2.96
CA SER A 71 2.22 38.76 -2.22
C SER A 71 1.85 37.42 -1.61
N PHE A 72 1.60 37.40 -0.31
CA PHE A 72 1.20 36.20 0.43
C PHE A 72 -0.06 35.55 -0.14
N ALA A 73 -1.07 36.34 -0.52
CA ALA A 73 -2.33 35.82 -1.06
C ALA A 73 -2.11 35.11 -2.41
N ILE A 74 -1.33 35.73 -3.30
CA ILE A 74 -0.98 35.15 -4.61
C ILE A 74 -0.14 33.89 -4.40
N ALA A 75 0.84 33.93 -3.50
CA ALA A 75 1.66 32.79 -3.16
C ALA A 75 0.83 31.61 -2.63
N MET A 76 -0.09 31.86 -1.69
CA MET A 76 -1.00 30.83 -1.17
C MET A 76 -1.88 30.22 -2.25
N LEU A 77 -2.44 31.04 -3.15
CA LEU A 77 -3.24 30.55 -4.27
C LEU A 77 -2.42 29.66 -5.20
N VAL A 78 -1.21 30.08 -5.56
CA VAL A 78 -0.30 29.27 -6.38
C VAL A 78 0.07 27.97 -5.67
N PHE A 79 0.37 28.02 -4.37
CA PHE A 79 0.75 26.85 -3.59
C PHE A 79 -0.37 25.80 -3.56
N VAL A 80 -1.60 26.22 -3.29
CA VAL A 80 -2.77 25.32 -3.34
C VAL A 80 -3.08 24.86 -4.76
N PHE A 81 -2.93 25.74 -5.76
CA PHE A 81 -3.17 25.39 -7.15
C PHE A 81 -2.23 24.29 -7.65
N VAL A 82 -0.93 24.37 -7.31
CA VAL A 82 0.03 23.32 -7.70
C VAL A 82 -0.32 21.98 -7.03
N LEU A 83 -0.71 21.98 -5.75
CA LEU A 83 -1.21 20.78 -5.06
C LEU A 83 -2.38 20.15 -5.83
N LEU A 84 -3.39 20.96 -6.19
CA LEU A 84 -4.57 20.48 -6.90
C LEU A 84 -4.21 19.95 -8.29
N LEU A 85 -3.31 20.63 -9.00
CA LEU A 85 -2.84 20.22 -10.33
C LEU A 85 -2.11 18.88 -10.28
N GLU A 86 -1.23 18.70 -9.29
CA GLU A 86 -0.50 17.45 -9.08
C GLU A 86 -1.44 16.29 -8.74
N MET A 87 -2.44 16.53 -7.88
CA MET A 87 -3.46 15.53 -7.57
C MET A 87 -4.35 15.22 -8.76
N ALA A 88 -4.75 16.22 -9.54
CA ALA A 88 -5.50 15.99 -10.77
C ALA A 88 -4.70 15.15 -11.78
N ALA A 89 -3.41 15.44 -11.95
CA ALA A 89 -2.52 14.69 -12.82
C ALA A 89 -2.39 13.22 -12.37
N TYR A 90 -2.20 13.00 -11.07
CA TYR A 90 -2.16 11.65 -10.50
C TYR A 90 -3.48 10.90 -10.72
N LEU A 91 -4.62 11.52 -10.39
CA LEU A 91 -5.95 10.91 -10.55
C LEU A 91 -6.25 10.59 -12.01
N PHE A 92 -5.81 11.43 -12.95
CA PHE A 92 -5.95 11.17 -14.37
C PHE A 92 -5.16 9.92 -14.80
N VAL A 93 -3.90 9.80 -14.39
CA VAL A 93 -3.08 8.61 -14.68
C VAL A 93 -3.68 7.36 -14.03
N ARG A 94 -4.15 7.47 -12.78
CA ARG A 94 -4.82 6.37 -12.08
C ARG A 94 -6.11 5.94 -12.77
N HIS A 95 -6.94 6.88 -13.18
CA HIS A 95 -8.20 6.60 -13.88
C HIS A 95 -7.96 5.77 -15.15
N GLN A 96 -6.88 6.06 -15.89
CA GLN A 96 -6.50 5.29 -17.07
C GLN A 96 -6.03 3.85 -16.77
N LYS A 97 -5.55 3.57 -15.55
CA LYS A 97 -4.99 2.28 -15.16
C LYS A 97 -6.00 1.38 -14.45
N VAL A 98 -6.70 1.91 -13.45
CA VAL A 98 -7.54 1.11 -12.54
C VAL A 98 -8.92 1.74 -12.25
N GLY A 99 -9.24 2.91 -12.83
CA GLY A 99 -10.48 3.62 -12.53
C GLY A 99 -10.42 4.40 -11.20
N LEU A 100 -11.58 4.83 -10.69
CA LEU A 100 -11.71 5.71 -9.51
C LEU A 100 -12.71 5.22 -8.46
N ASP A 101 -13.34 4.06 -8.65
CA ASP A 101 -14.48 3.62 -7.84
C ASP A 101 -14.11 3.30 -6.38
N ASP A 102 -12.89 2.84 -6.14
CA ASP A 102 -12.34 2.47 -4.84
C ASP A 102 -11.65 3.64 -4.09
N LEU A 103 -11.44 4.76 -4.78
CA LEU A 103 -10.62 5.88 -4.33
C LEU A 103 -11.13 6.52 -3.05
N VAL A 104 -12.44 6.79 -2.96
CA VAL A 104 -13.04 7.48 -1.82
C VAL A 104 -12.83 6.67 -0.54
N LYS A 105 -12.89 5.34 -0.65
CA LYS A 105 -12.65 4.44 0.47
C LYS A 105 -11.17 4.44 0.87
N SER A 106 -10.25 4.27 -0.08
CA SER A 106 -8.80 4.26 0.21
C SER A 106 -8.32 5.59 0.81
N LEU A 107 -8.84 6.71 0.30
CA LEU A 107 -8.55 8.04 0.81
C LEU A 107 -9.09 8.23 2.24
N LYS A 108 -10.36 7.86 2.48
CA LYS A 108 -10.99 7.97 3.80
C LYS A 108 -10.26 7.12 4.84
N ASP A 109 -9.90 5.87 4.50
CA ASP A 109 -9.17 4.96 5.38
C ASP A 109 -7.77 5.52 5.72
N SER A 110 -7.16 6.23 4.77
CA SER A 110 -5.93 6.96 5.02
C SER A 110 -6.18 8.11 6.01
N PHE A 111 -7.11 9.02 5.71
CA PHE A 111 -7.31 10.24 6.51
C PHE A 111 -7.90 10.00 7.89
N GLN A 112 -8.69 8.94 8.09
CA GLN A 112 -9.27 8.61 9.41
C GLN A 112 -8.28 7.96 10.36
N GLY A 113 -7.09 7.61 9.86
CA GLY A 113 -6.02 7.09 10.68
C GLY A 113 -6.29 5.67 11.16
N LYS A 114 -5.28 4.81 10.96
CA LYS A 114 -4.97 3.67 11.82
C LYS A 114 -4.62 4.16 13.25
N GLY A 115 -5.53 4.91 13.90
CA GLY A 115 -5.48 5.31 15.31
C GLY A 115 -6.45 4.51 16.19
N GLY A 116 -7.31 3.67 15.59
CA GLY A 116 -8.16 2.73 16.28
C GLY A 116 -7.91 1.33 15.75
N LYS A 117 -7.21 0.51 16.56
CA LYS A 117 -6.91 -0.90 16.33
C LYS A 117 -6.32 -1.19 14.94
N SER A 118 -5.04 -1.56 14.92
CA SER A 118 -4.59 -2.56 13.96
C SER A 118 -5.57 -3.73 14.06
N SER A 119 -6.57 -3.79 13.16
CA SER A 119 -7.16 -5.08 12.82
C SER A 119 -5.94 -5.89 12.44
N LYS A 120 -5.64 -6.92 13.24
CA LYS A 120 -4.55 -7.86 13.03
C LYS A 120 -4.34 -7.99 11.54
N GLU A 121 -3.32 -7.27 11.06
CA GLU A 121 -2.72 -7.56 9.78
C GLU A 121 -2.35 -9.01 9.97
N VAL A 122 -3.03 -9.91 9.24
CA VAL A 122 -2.74 -11.33 9.25
C VAL A 122 -1.27 -11.36 8.88
N THR A 123 -0.46 -11.44 9.93
CA THR A 123 0.98 -11.47 9.83
C THR A 123 1.17 -12.81 9.18
N SER A 124 1.42 -12.78 7.89
CA SER A 124 1.92 -13.92 7.14
C SER A 124 3.14 -14.39 7.94
N THR A 125 2.94 -15.37 8.80
CA THR A 125 4.05 -16.13 9.33
C THR A 125 4.70 -16.72 8.09
N GLU A 126 5.95 -16.30 7.87
CA GLU A 126 6.75 -16.65 6.71
C GLU A 126 6.70 -18.16 6.46
N GLY A 127 5.87 -18.62 5.53
CA GLY A 127 5.55 -20.06 5.43
C GLY A 127 4.18 -20.37 4.86
N GLU A 128 3.23 -19.45 5.06
CA GLU A 128 1.83 -19.81 5.05
C GLU A 128 1.06 -19.28 3.81
N VAL A 129 0.21 -20.12 3.19
CA VAL A 129 -0.61 -19.73 2.03
C VAL A 129 -1.92 -19.15 2.57
N VAL A 130 -2.16 -17.86 2.30
CA VAL A 130 -3.40 -17.21 2.70
C VAL A 130 -4.52 -17.69 1.77
N MET A 131 -5.53 -18.35 2.32
CA MET A 131 -6.73 -18.71 1.56
C MET A 131 -7.59 -17.47 1.34
N VAL A 132 -7.89 -17.20 0.06
CA VAL A 132 -8.70 -16.06 -0.36
C VAL A 132 -9.99 -16.56 -0.99
N VAL A 133 -11.13 -16.24 -0.39
CA VAL A 133 -12.46 -16.51 -0.95
C VAL A 133 -13.11 -15.17 -1.28
N GLY A 134 -13.46 -14.96 -2.56
CA GLY A 134 -14.11 -13.73 -3.01
C GLY A 134 -13.27 -12.45 -2.82
N GLY A 135 -11.95 -12.56 -2.91
CA GLY A 135 -11.03 -11.41 -2.77
C GLY A 135 -10.76 -10.98 -1.33
N ARG A 136 -11.23 -11.74 -0.32
CA ARG A 136 -10.95 -11.47 1.10
C ARG A 136 -10.07 -12.57 1.69
N PRO A 137 -8.96 -12.23 2.36
CA PRO A 137 -8.16 -13.20 3.09
C PRO A 137 -8.93 -13.71 4.30
N ILE A 138 -9.04 -15.03 4.44
CA ILE A 138 -9.62 -15.67 5.62
C ILE A 138 -8.52 -15.81 6.67
N ALA A 139 -8.82 -15.46 7.92
CA ALA A 139 -7.90 -15.66 9.03
C ALA A 139 -7.73 -17.17 9.30
N ALA A 140 -6.52 -17.58 9.68
CA ALA A 140 -6.28 -18.95 10.09
C ALA A 140 -7.21 -19.31 11.28
N PRO A 141 -7.73 -20.55 11.36
CA PRO A 141 -8.54 -21.01 12.49
C PRO A 141 -7.77 -20.84 13.81
N ASP A 142 -8.49 -20.51 14.88
CA ASP A 142 -7.92 -20.42 16.24
C ASP A 142 -7.26 -21.75 16.63
N ASP A 143 -6.15 -21.69 17.39
CA ASP A 143 -5.29 -22.84 17.70
C ASP A 143 -6.00 -24.00 18.44
N GLU A 144 -7.13 -23.72 19.09
CA GLU A 144 -7.94 -24.73 19.82
C GLU A 144 -9.09 -25.32 18.98
N SER A 145 -9.27 -24.86 17.74
CA SER A 145 -10.37 -25.33 16.89
C SER A 145 -10.08 -26.72 16.29
N ALA A 146 -11.11 -27.57 16.21
CA ALA A 146 -11.02 -28.89 15.55
C ALA A 146 -10.62 -28.80 14.06
N GLU A 147 -10.76 -27.61 13.47
CA GLU A 147 -10.45 -27.30 12.06
C GLU A 147 -8.95 -26.96 11.84
N ARG A 148 -8.17 -26.76 12.91
CA ARG A 148 -6.75 -26.43 12.83
C ARG A 148 -5.91 -27.54 12.21
N GLY A 149 -6.13 -28.79 12.62
CA GLY A 149 -5.40 -29.94 12.10
C GLY A 149 -5.56 -30.13 10.58
N PRO A 150 -6.79 -30.19 10.05
CA PRO A 150 -7.04 -30.21 8.61
C PRO A 150 -6.42 -29.03 7.86
N TYR A 151 -6.55 -27.83 8.42
CA TYR A 151 -6.00 -26.60 7.84
C TYR A 151 -4.47 -26.66 7.70
N GLU A 152 -3.74 -27.13 8.71
CA GLU A 152 -2.28 -27.28 8.65
C GLU A 152 -1.83 -28.32 7.62
N VAL A 153 -2.59 -29.41 7.46
CA VAL A 153 -2.33 -30.42 6.43
C VAL A 153 -2.43 -29.78 5.04
N VAL A 154 -3.54 -29.11 4.74
CA VAL A 154 -3.73 -28.40 3.46
C VAL A 154 -2.64 -27.36 3.25
N GLN A 155 -2.26 -26.63 4.31
CA GLN A 155 -1.24 -25.61 4.24
C GLN A 155 0.14 -26.16 3.89
N SER A 156 0.52 -27.30 4.47
CA SER A 156 1.77 -27.98 4.16
C SER A 156 1.78 -28.55 2.73
N VAL A 157 0.63 -29.03 2.25
CA VAL A 157 0.47 -29.59 0.90
C VAL A 157 0.56 -28.51 -0.17
N LEU A 158 0.09 -27.29 0.10
CA LEU A 158 0.09 -26.20 -0.88
C LEU A 158 1.34 -25.31 -0.81
N SER A 159 1.82 -24.99 0.40
CA SER A 159 2.93 -24.03 0.58
C SER A 159 4.22 -24.47 -0.11
N ILE A 160 4.60 -25.75 0.01
CA ILE A 160 5.87 -26.24 -0.50
C ILE A 160 5.86 -26.33 -2.05
N PRO A 161 4.83 -26.92 -2.70
CA PRO A 161 4.72 -26.89 -4.17
C PRO A 161 4.68 -25.47 -4.73
N LEU A 162 3.93 -24.55 -4.12
CA LEU A 162 3.84 -23.17 -4.61
C LEU A 162 5.18 -22.46 -4.53
N ARG A 163 5.93 -22.62 -3.43
CA ARG A 163 7.30 -22.07 -3.30
C ARG A 163 8.25 -22.61 -4.37
N LYS A 164 8.05 -23.86 -4.79
CA LYS A 164 8.87 -24.53 -5.81
C LYS A 164 8.30 -24.43 -7.22
N ARG A 165 7.31 -23.55 -7.45
CA ARG A 165 6.65 -23.34 -8.76
C ARG A 165 6.18 -24.67 -9.37
N ALA A 166 5.62 -25.56 -8.54
CA ALA A 166 5.11 -26.82 -9.02
C ALA A 166 3.95 -26.60 -9.99
N GLU A 167 3.97 -27.33 -11.10
CA GLU A 167 2.94 -27.27 -12.14
C GLU A 167 1.76 -28.19 -11.81
N ARG A 168 2.03 -29.28 -11.08
CA ARG A 168 1.04 -30.29 -10.73
C ARG A 168 1.29 -30.82 -9.33
N VAL A 169 0.22 -31.00 -8.57
CA VAL A 169 0.22 -31.72 -7.29
C VAL A 169 -0.74 -32.89 -7.42
N GLU A 170 -0.25 -34.11 -7.15
CA GLU A 170 -1.00 -35.35 -7.20
C GLU A 170 -1.05 -35.98 -5.81
N VAL A 171 -2.25 -36.36 -5.38
CA VAL A 171 -2.48 -37.09 -4.13
C VAL A 171 -2.89 -38.51 -4.49
N LEU A 172 -1.98 -39.47 -4.27
CA LEU A 172 -2.19 -40.87 -4.64
C LEU A 172 -2.53 -41.71 -3.41
N PRO A 173 -3.76 -42.27 -3.31
CA PRO A 173 -4.10 -43.18 -2.23
C PRO A 173 -3.38 -44.52 -2.43
N THR A 174 -2.70 -44.99 -1.38
CA THR A 174 -2.01 -46.30 -1.33
C THR A 174 -2.95 -47.33 -0.69
N PRO A 175 -2.91 -48.62 -1.09
CA PRO A 175 -3.79 -49.66 -0.54
C PRO A 175 -3.78 -49.80 0.99
N ASP A 176 -2.69 -49.38 1.65
CA ASP A 176 -2.54 -49.37 3.11
C ASP A 176 -3.29 -48.23 3.82
N GLY A 177 -4.04 -47.41 3.08
CA GLY A 177 -4.84 -46.30 3.60
C GLY A 177 -4.06 -44.99 3.79
N ASN A 178 -2.77 -44.95 3.45
CA ASN A 178 -1.97 -43.73 3.42
C ASN A 178 -2.07 -43.04 2.05
N ALA A 179 -1.95 -41.72 1.98
CA ALA A 179 -1.87 -40.98 0.73
C ALA A 179 -0.46 -40.42 0.52
N ILE A 180 0.12 -40.60 -0.67
CA ILE A 180 1.41 -40.02 -1.03
C ILE A 180 1.15 -38.74 -1.81
N VAL A 181 1.68 -37.62 -1.32
CA VAL A 181 1.61 -36.33 -2.04
C VAL A 181 2.87 -36.17 -2.89
N ARG A 182 2.69 -36.14 -4.22
CA ARG A 182 3.74 -35.89 -5.20
C ARG A 182 3.48 -34.56 -5.88
N TYR A 183 4.54 -33.82 -6.18
CA TYR A 183 4.44 -32.61 -6.99
C TYR A 183 5.45 -32.64 -8.13
N TYR A 184 5.11 -32.01 -9.24
CA TYR A 184 5.94 -31.93 -10.44
C TYR A 184 6.46 -30.51 -10.61
N THR A 185 7.78 -30.35 -10.75
CA THR A 185 8.43 -29.09 -11.14
C THR A 185 9.23 -29.36 -12.39
N ASP A 186 9.02 -28.58 -13.45
CA ASP A 186 9.68 -28.74 -14.76
C ASP A 186 9.61 -30.19 -15.29
N GLY A 187 8.47 -30.86 -15.10
CA GLY A 187 8.25 -32.25 -15.49
C GLY A 187 8.90 -33.34 -14.61
N TYR A 188 9.66 -32.98 -13.57
CA TYR A 188 10.30 -33.95 -12.67
C TYR A 188 9.47 -34.17 -11.39
N PRO A 189 9.23 -35.43 -10.97
CA PRO A 189 8.43 -35.73 -9.77
C PRO A 189 9.24 -35.62 -8.47
N TYR A 190 8.68 -34.94 -7.47
CA TYR A 190 9.20 -34.83 -6.12
C TYR A 190 8.16 -35.30 -5.10
N SER A 191 8.60 -35.96 -4.03
CA SER A 191 7.74 -36.46 -2.95
C SER A 191 7.83 -35.55 -1.73
N LEU A 192 6.68 -35.15 -1.16
CA LEU A 192 6.62 -34.30 0.03
C LEU A 192 6.62 -35.12 1.31
N ARG A 193 5.50 -35.79 1.58
CA ARG A 193 5.22 -36.54 2.80
C ARG A 193 4.11 -37.55 2.52
N THR A 194 4.11 -38.65 3.25
CA THR A 194 2.99 -39.59 3.31
C THR A 194 1.98 -39.11 4.34
N LEU A 195 0.75 -38.85 3.92
CA LEU A 195 -0.39 -38.53 4.78
C LEU A 195 -1.01 -39.82 5.32
N SER A 196 -1.37 -39.82 6.60
CA SER A 196 -2.18 -40.88 7.18
C SER A 196 -3.62 -40.84 6.68
N LYS A 197 -4.37 -41.93 6.83
CA LYS A 197 -5.78 -42.03 6.41
C LYS A 197 -6.68 -40.91 6.96
N ALA A 198 -6.41 -40.48 8.19
CA ALA A 198 -7.18 -39.41 8.85
C ALA A 198 -6.82 -38.03 8.29
N GLU A 199 -5.55 -37.79 7.97
CA GLU A 199 -5.07 -36.53 7.38
C GLU A 199 -5.48 -36.42 5.89
N ALA A 200 -5.52 -37.53 5.16
CA ALA A 200 -5.94 -37.58 3.76
C ALA A 200 -7.46 -37.45 3.55
N ALA A 201 -8.27 -37.71 4.57
CA ALA A 201 -9.73 -37.56 4.52
C ALA A 201 -10.20 -36.15 4.93
N ALA A 202 -9.28 -35.31 5.43
CA ALA A 202 -9.57 -33.99 5.96
C ALA A 202 -9.24 -32.84 4.99
N GLY A 203 -8.57 -33.14 3.87
CA GLY A 203 -8.34 -32.22 2.74
C GLY A 203 -9.13 -32.66 1.52
#